data_AF-A0A448ZZ37-F1
#
_entry.id   AF-A0A448ZZ37-F1
#
_cell.length_a   1.000
_cell.length_b   1.000
_cell.length_c   1.000
_cell.angle_alpha   90.00
_cell.angle_beta   90.00
_cell.angle_gamma   90.00
#
_symmetry.space_group_name_H-M   'P 1'
#
loop_
_entity.id
_entity.type
_entity.pdbx_description
1 polymer ?
#
loop_
_entity_poly.entity_id
_entity_poly.type
_entity_poly.pdbx_seq_one_letter_code
_entity_poly.pdbx_strand_id
1 'polypeptide(L)'
;MENNDLLIFKVTNNKKPIIFSDVDGTLYNDFNILDETKKDISFAQKNMADFNICTGNPVFERMLNVSNEVNANYLIASSGSQIYDLKQNKIIKTWPMSFENLKKILDFIKNEDVQMLFWDNENYYFTNENYYRNNEIILHHFLNIDSIQLIKMLKNIIMRK
;
A
#
# COMPACT_ATOMS: atom_id res chain seq x y z
N MET A 1 0.54 44.66 -11.04
CA MET A 1 1.91 44.15 -10.88
C MET A 1 1.92 43.47 -9.53
N GLU A 2 1.72 42.16 -9.50
CA GLU A 2 1.74 41.40 -8.24
C GLU A 2 3.21 41.18 -7.84
N ASN A 3 3.54 41.61 -6.62
CA ASN A 3 4.84 41.35 -6.02
C ASN A 3 4.99 39.84 -5.84
N ASN A 4 5.81 39.22 -6.69
CA ASN A 4 6.40 37.92 -6.42
C ASN A 4 7.46 38.11 -5.34
N ASP A 5 7.02 38.17 -4.08
CA ASP A 5 7.91 37.93 -2.96
C ASP A 5 8.36 36.47 -3.06
N LEU A 6 9.49 36.27 -3.72
CA LEU A 6 10.23 35.02 -3.70
C LEU A 6 10.53 34.73 -2.23
N LEU A 7 9.76 33.81 -1.65
CA LEU A 7 10.11 33.14 -0.39
C LEU A 7 11.46 32.46 -0.61
N ILE A 8 12.54 33.15 -0.23
CA ILE A 8 13.89 32.59 -0.24
C ILE A 8 13.98 31.70 1.00
N PHE A 9 13.75 30.40 0.79
CA PHE A 9 13.98 29.40 1.83
C PHE A 9 15.46 29.36 2.20
N LYS A 10 15.77 29.25 3.50
CA LYS A 10 17.15 29.07 3.99
C LYS A 10 17.65 27.69 3.59
N VAL A 11 18.72 27.64 2.80
CA VAL A 11 19.42 26.39 2.50
C VAL A 11 20.05 25.87 3.80
N THR A 12 19.63 24.68 4.26
CA THR A 12 20.17 24.05 5.47
C THR A 12 21.24 23.00 5.14
N ASN A 13 21.21 22.41 3.94
CA ASN A 13 22.22 21.49 3.42
C ASN A 13 22.07 21.30 1.89
N ASN A 14 23.04 20.64 1.25
CA ASN A 14 23.06 20.36 -0.20
C ASN A 14 22.59 18.93 -0.56
N LYS A 15 21.90 18.22 0.34
CA LYS A 15 21.37 16.88 0.06
C LYS A 15 19.99 17.00 -0.56
N LYS A 16 19.67 16.08 -1.47
CA LYS A 16 18.31 15.93 -2.00
C LYS A 16 17.38 15.48 -0.88
N PRO A 17 16.26 16.19 -0.61
CA PRO A 17 15.27 15.72 0.36
C PRO A 17 14.56 14.46 -0.14
N ILE A 18 14.34 13.51 0.76
CA ILE A 18 13.55 12.30 0.50
C ILE A 18 12.49 12.20 1.58
N ILE A 19 11.24 12.18 1.17
CA ILE A 19 10.07 12.14 2.04
C ILE A 19 9.47 10.74 1.97
N PHE A 20 9.13 10.20 3.13
CA PHE A 20 8.40 8.95 3.30
C PHE A 20 7.16 9.26 4.12
N SER A 21 5.98 8.98 3.57
CA SER A 21 4.72 9.16 4.27
C SER A 21 4.11 7.82 4.58
N ASP A 22 3.64 7.66 5.82
CA ASP A 22 2.61 6.67 6.11
C ASP A 22 1.30 7.02 5.39
N VAL A 23 0.35 6.08 5.32
CA VAL A 23 -0.92 6.23 4.62
C VAL A 23 -2.09 6.46 5.58
N ASP A 24 -2.51 5.41 6.30
CA ASP A 24 -3.75 5.42 7.08
C ASP A 24 -3.62 6.31 8.32
N GLY A 25 -4.37 7.41 8.38
CA GLY A 25 -4.27 8.38 9.47
C GLY A 25 -3.11 9.37 9.32
N THR A 26 -2.35 9.29 8.22
CA THR A 26 -1.25 10.22 7.90
C THR A 26 -1.51 10.93 6.58
N LEU A 27 -1.48 10.22 5.45
CA LEU A 27 -1.65 10.81 4.11
C LEU A 27 -3.13 11.06 3.78
N TYR A 28 -4.01 10.17 4.24
CA TYR A 28 -5.45 10.36 4.12
C TYR A 28 -6.19 10.04 5.43
N ASN A 29 -7.41 10.54 5.51
CA ASN A 29 -8.45 10.04 6.41
C ASN A 29 -9.64 9.58 5.56
N ASP A 30 -10.25 8.44 5.92
CA ASP A 30 -11.38 7.83 5.19
C ASP A 30 -11.15 7.74 3.67
N PHE A 31 -9.95 7.31 3.28
CA PHE A 31 -9.50 7.17 1.89
C PHE A 31 -9.43 8.47 1.07
N ASN A 32 -9.50 9.64 1.69
CA ASN A 32 -9.43 10.93 1.02
C ASN A 32 -8.17 11.72 1.41
N ILE A 33 -7.35 12.07 0.42
CA ILE A 33 -6.20 12.97 0.60
C ILE A 33 -6.70 14.41 0.48
N LEU A 34 -6.43 15.22 1.50
CA LEU A 34 -6.79 16.65 1.50
C LEU A 34 -6.08 17.40 0.36
N ASP A 35 -6.76 18.36 -0.23
CA ASP A 35 -6.17 19.18 -1.31
C ASP A 35 -4.94 19.98 -0.85
N GLU A 36 -4.91 20.39 0.42
CA GLU A 36 -3.75 21.05 1.02
C GLU A 36 -2.55 20.11 1.07
N THR A 37 -2.74 18.87 1.51
CA THR A 37 -1.70 17.83 1.50
C THR A 37 -1.16 17.60 0.09
N LYS A 38 -2.03 17.54 -0.92
CA LYS A 38 -1.59 17.40 -2.33
C LYS A 38 -0.76 18.60 -2.79
N LYS A 39 -1.16 19.81 -2.40
CA LYS A 39 -0.41 21.05 -2.72
C LYS A 39 0.97 21.04 -2.08
N ASP A 40 1.07 20.62 -0.82
CA ASP A 40 2.35 20.55 -0.09
C ASP A 40 3.29 19.51 -0.69
N ILE A 41 2.77 18.33 -1.05
CA ILE A 41 3.55 17.30 -1.75
C ILE A 41 4.02 17.81 -3.11
N SER A 42 3.13 18.43 -3.89
CA SER A 42 3.47 19.01 -5.19
C SER A 42 4.53 20.11 -5.06
N PHE A 43 4.43 20.96 -4.03
CA PHE A 43 5.42 21.98 -3.72
C PHE A 43 6.78 21.35 -3.42
N ALA A 44 6.85 20.32 -2.56
CA ALA A 44 8.09 19.63 -2.24
C ALA A 44 8.73 19.00 -3.50
N GLN A 45 7.94 18.32 -4.32
CA GLN A 45 8.40 17.69 -5.56
C GLN A 45 8.92 18.71 -6.59
N LYS A 46 8.25 19.85 -6.75
CA LYS A 46 8.72 20.96 -7.61
C LYS A 46 10.05 21.54 -7.14
N ASN A 47 10.35 21.41 -5.84
CA ASN A 47 11.62 21.76 -5.22
C ASN A 47 12.59 20.58 -5.12
N MET A 48 12.47 19.60 -6.03
CA MET A 48 13.37 18.45 -6.19
C MET A 48 13.36 17.43 -5.05
N ALA A 49 12.39 17.47 -4.13
CA ALA A 49 12.22 16.40 -3.15
C ALA A 49 11.66 15.13 -3.81
N ASP A 50 12.15 13.97 -3.41
CA ASP A 50 11.47 12.71 -3.72
C ASP A 50 10.37 12.45 -2.70
N PHE A 51 9.21 11.99 -3.17
CA PHE A 51 8.10 11.59 -2.31
C PHE A 51 7.81 10.09 -2.49
N ASN A 52 7.67 9.38 -1.39
CA ASN A 52 7.49 7.93 -1.35
C ASN A 52 6.44 7.57 -0.30
N ILE A 53 5.77 6.45 -0.49
CA ILE A 53 4.77 5.93 0.45
C ILE A 53 5.32 4.73 1.19
N CYS A 54 5.01 4.66 2.48
CA CYS A 54 5.24 3.53 3.37
C CYS A 54 3.89 3.09 3.95
N THR A 55 3.58 1.80 3.94
CA THR A 55 2.29 1.32 4.50
C THR A 55 2.34 -0.14 4.91
N GLY A 56 1.50 -0.52 5.87
CA GLY A 56 1.20 -1.92 6.18
C GLY A 56 0.37 -2.61 5.09
N ASN A 57 -0.33 -1.83 4.26
CA ASN A 57 -1.17 -2.35 3.19
C ASN A 57 -0.34 -3.02 2.08
N PRO A 58 -0.94 -3.98 1.36
CA PRO A 58 -0.33 -4.60 0.19
C PRO A 58 -0.24 -3.67 -1.03
N VAL A 59 0.58 -4.07 -2.00
CA VAL A 59 0.62 -3.47 -3.35
C VAL A 59 -0.60 -3.92 -4.17
N PHE A 60 -1.77 -3.38 -3.85
CA PHE A 60 -2.99 -3.57 -4.64
C PHE A 60 -3.60 -2.23 -5.06
N GLU A 61 -4.70 -2.33 -5.80
CA GLU A 61 -5.39 -1.24 -6.49
C GLU A 61 -5.48 0.05 -5.67
N ARG A 62 -5.96 -0.01 -4.42
CA ARG A 62 -6.12 1.20 -3.60
C ARG A 62 -4.79 1.89 -3.33
N MET A 63 -3.76 1.15 -2.93
CA MET A 63 -2.45 1.74 -2.63
C MET A 63 -1.77 2.26 -3.89
N LEU A 64 -1.96 1.58 -5.03
CA LEU A 64 -1.48 2.08 -6.32
C LEU A 64 -2.18 3.40 -6.71
N ASN A 65 -3.50 3.49 -6.54
CA ASN A 65 -4.25 4.71 -6.82
C ASN A 65 -3.79 5.88 -5.94
N VAL A 66 -3.74 5.68 -4.63
CA VAL A 66 -3.25 6.68 -3.66
C VAL A 66 -1.84 7.14 -4.03
N SER A 67 -0.97 6.21 -4.43
CA SER A 67 0.39 6.55 -4.83
C SER A 67 0.48 7.36 -6.12
N ASN A 68 -0.40 7.06 -7.09
CA ASN A 68 -0.49 7.80 -8.34
C ASN A 68 -1.06 9.21 -8.14
N GLU A 69 -2.05 9.36 -7.25
CA GLU A 69 -2.69 10.64 -6.95
C GLU A 69 -1.70 11.70 -6.41
N VAL A 70 -0.67 11.25 -5.69
CA VAL A 70 0.40 12.11 -5.14
C VAL A 70 1.72 12.03 -5.91
N ASN A 71 1.73 11.34 -7.06
CA ASN A 71 2.91 11.15 -7.90
C ASN A 71 4.14 10.62 -7.11
N ALA A 72 3.92 9.62 -6.27
CA ALA A 72 5.00 8.99 -5.51
C ALA A 72 5.99 8.25 -6.44
N ASN A 73 7.26 8.16 -6.02
CA ASN A 73 8.27 7.39 -6.77
C ASN A 73 8.21 5.89 -6.44
N TYR A 74 8.14 5.57 -5.14
CA TYR A 74 8.11 4.20 -4.64
C TYR A 74 6.97 4.00 -3.65
N LEU A 75 6.41 2.80 -3.67
CA LEU A 75 5.50 2.27 -2.67
C LEU A 75 6.22 1.16 -1.90
N ILE A 76 6.49 1.43 -0.62
CA ILE A 76 7.04 0.49 0.35
C ILE A 76 5.85 -0.10 1.14
N ALA A 77 5.41 -1.27 0.71
CA ALA A 77 4.16 -1.89 1.15
C ALA A 77 4.42 -3.08 2.06
N SER A 78 3.34 -3.66 2.59
CA SER A 78 3.36 -4.87 3.41
C SER A 78 4.36 -4.74 4.58
N SER A 79 4.33 -3.58 5.24
CA SER A 79 5.24 -3.23 6.33
C SER A 79 6.73 -3.31 5.94
N GLY A 80 7.05 -2.97 4.68
CA GLY A 80 8.41 -2.97 4.14
C GLY A 80 8.85 -4.29 3.50
N SER A 81 8.00 -5.33 3.51
CA SER A 81 8.32 -6.60 2.84
C SER A 81 8.18 -6.54 1.31
N GLN A 82 7.60 -5.47 0.75
CA GLN A 82 7.52 -5.25 -0.69
C GLN A 82 7.93 -3.82 -1.06
N ILE A 83 8.72 -3.68 -2.12
CA ILE A 83 9.06 -2.38 -2.71
C ILE A 83 8.63 -2.39 -4.17
N TYR A 84 7.76 -1.45 -4.52
CA TYR A 84 7.22 -1.25 -5.86
C TYR A 84 7.74 0.06 -6.45
N ASP A 85 8.27 -0.01 -7.66
CA ASP A 85 8.66 1.16 -8.45
C ASP A 85 7.46 1.59 -9.31
N LEU A 86 6.90 2.76 -9.00
CA LEU A 86 5.70 3.27 -9.67
C LEU A 86 5.99 3.77 -11.07
N LYS A 87 7.22 4.21 -11.36
CA LYS A 87 7.62 4.64 -12.71
C LYS A 87 7.79 3.45 -13.64
N GLN A 88 8.34 2.35 -13.12
CA GLN A 88 8.56 1.12 -13.87
C GLN A 88 7.38 0.14 -13.81
N ASN A 89 6.37 0.46 -12.99
CA ASN A 89 5.19 -0.36 -12.75
C ASN A 89 5.54 -1.82 -12.40
N LYS A 90 6.48 -2.01 -11.46
CA LYS A 90 6.93 -3.34 -11.06
C LYS A 90 7.41 -3.43 -9.61
N ILE A 91 7.24 -4.61 -9.01
CA ILE A 91 7.90 -4.97 -7.76
C ILE A 91 9.40 -5.12 -8.03
N ILE A 92 10.23 -4.35 -7.34
CA ILE A 92 11.70 -4.43 -7.45
C ILE A 92 12.31 -5.26 -6.32
N LYS A 93 11.58 -5.43 -5.22
CA LYS A 93 12.02 -6.26 -4.10
C LYS A 93 10.83 -6.83 -3.32
N THR A 94 10.95 -8.08 -2.91
CA THR A 94 10.01 -8.74 -2.00
C THR A 94 10.77 -9.62 -1.00
N TRP A 95 10.27 -9.74 0.21
CA TRP A 95 10.75 -10.64 1.26
C TRP A 95 9.58 -11.46 1.79
N PRO A 96 9.20 -12.55 1.09
CA PRO A 96 8.05 -13.35 1.48
C PRO A 96 8.33 -14.18 2.73
N MET A 97 7.27 -14.44 3.51
CA MET A 97 7.29 -15.46 4.55
C MET A 97 7.46 -16.85 3.91
N SER A 98 8.22 -17.74 4.56
CA SER A 98 8.32 -19.12 4.10
C SER A 98 6.98 -19.84 4.19
N PHE A 99 6.73 -20.75 3.25
CA PHE A 99 5.52 -21.58 3.28
C PHE A 99 5.41 -22.41 4.57
N GLU A 100 6.54 -22.86 5.14
CA GLU A 100 6.54 -23.59 6.41
C GLU A 100 5.97 -22.74 7.56
N ASN A 101 6.37 -21.47 7.66
CA ASN A 101 5.85 -20.56 8.67
C ASN A 101 4.38 -20.22 8.43
N LEU A 102 3.99 -19.95 7.18
CA LEU A 102 2.59 -19.75 6.81
C LEU A 102 1.76 -20.98 7.21
N LYS A 103 2.23 -22.20 6.91
CA LYS A 103 1.53 -23.44 7.25
C LYS A 103 1.33 -23.59 8.75
N LYS A 104 2.34 -23.28 9.58
CA LYS A 104 2.20 -23.32 11.04
C LYS A 104 1.08 -22.39 11.52
N ILE A 105 0.97 -21.19 10.93
CA ILE A 105 -0.12 -20.25 11.24
C ILE A 105 -1.48 -20.83 10.77
N LEU A 106 -1.56 -21.35 9.55
CA LEU A 106 -2.78 -21.96 9.00
C LEU A 106 -3.26 -23.16 9.82
N ASP A 107 -2.35 -24.04 10.24
CA ASP A 107 -2.66 -25.21 11.06
C ASP A 107 -3.16 -24.79 12.45
N PHE A 108 -2.64 -23.70 13.02
CA PHE A 108 -3.11 -23.12 14.28
C PHE A 108 -4.52 -22.56 14.17
N ILE A 109 -4.79 -21.69 13.18
CA ILE A 109 -6.09 -21.02 13.05
C ILE A 109 -7.21 -21.92 12.53
N LYS A 110 -6.90 -23.10 11.97
CA LYS A 110 -7.90 -23.99 11.36
C LYS A 110 -9.01 -24.41 12.34
N ASN A 111 -8.68 -24.47 13.63
CA ASN A 111 -9.63 -24.84 14.70
C ASN A 111 -10.22 -23.64 15.42
N GLU A 112 -9.89 -22.43 14.99
CA GLU A 112 -10.32 -21.16 15.58
C GLU A 112 -11.36 -20.49 14.68
N ASP A 113 -12.35 -19.81 15.27
CA ASP A 113 -13.33 -19.02 14.50
C ASP A 113 -12.74 -17.64 14.14
N VAL A 114 -11.68 -17.66 13.34
CA VAL A 114 -10.93 -16.47 12.93
C VAL A 114 -10.76 -16.39 11.41
N GLN A 115 -10.92 -15.19 10.89
CA GLN A 115 -10.60 -14.87 9.50
C GLN A 115 -9.14 -14.45 9.40
N MET A 116 -8.37 -15.10 8.52
CA MET A 116 -7.01 -14.68 8.17
C MET A 116 -7.00 -14.13 6.75
N LEU A 117 -6.31 -13.01 6.61
CA LEU A 117 -6.03 -12.33 5.36
C LEU A 117 -4.53 -12.36 5.13
N PHE A 118 -4.13 -12.70 3.92
CA PHE A 118 -2.73 -12.65 3.52
C PHE A 118 -2.66 -12.58 2.00
N TRP A 119 -1.50 -12.28 1.47
CA TRP A 119 -1.31 -12.07 0.05
C TRP A 119 0.09 -12.50 -0.37
N ASP A 120 0.24 -12.78 -1.66
CA ASP A 120 1.53 -12.83 -2.32
C ASP A 120 1.66 -11.61 -3.26
N ASN A 121 2.57 -11.67 -4.22
CA ASN A 121 2.76 -10.57 -5.18
C ASN A 121 1.62 -10.45 -6.21
N GLU A 122 0.78 -11.47 -6.36
CA GLU A 122 -0.23 -11.58 -7.41
C GLU A 122 -1.65 -11.74 -6.86
N ASN A 123 -1.78 -12.34 -5.68
CA ASN A 123 -3.05 -12.86 -5.18
C ASN A 123 -3.31 -12.41 -3.75
N TYR A 124 -4.59 -12.20 -3.45
CA TYR A 124 -5.09 -11.90 -2.12
C TYR A 124 -5.92 -13.08 -1.62
N TYR A 125 -5.72 -13.51 -0.38
CA TYR A 125 -6.29 -14.75 0.15
C TYR A 125 -7.15 -14.56 1.39
N PHE A 126 -8.21 -15.36 1.48
CA PHE A 126 -9.09 -15.48 2.63
C PHE A 126 -9.14 -16.95 3.10
N THR A 127 -9.24 -17.16 4.41
CA THR A 127 -9.49 -18.50 4.98
C THR A 127 -10.96 -18.90 4.94
N ASN A 128 -11.90 -17.96 5.15
CA ASN A 128 -13.34 -18.20 5.17
C ASN A 128 -14.08 -17.26 4.19
N GLU A 129 -14.80 -17.83 3.22
CA GLU A 129 -15.60 -17.07 2.23
C GLU A 129 -16.84 -16.40 2.84
N ASN A 130 -17.43 -17.04 3.86
CA ASN A 130 -18.70 -16.63 4.45
C ASN A 130 -18.50 -15.74 5.67
N TYR A 131 -17.29 -15.22 5.89
CA TYR A 131 -17.03 -14.32 7.00
C TYR A 131 -17.76 -12.99 6.79
N TYR A 132 -18.56 -12.60 7.78
CA TYR A 132 -19.55 -11.52 7.65
C TYR A 132 -18.95 -10.15 7.29
N ARG A 133 -17.66 -9.90 7.61
CA ARG A 133 -16.95 -8.66 7.26
C ARG A 133 -16.11 -8.72 5.99
N ASN A 134 -16.19 -9.79 5.21
CA ASN A 134 -15.38 -9.89 3.99
C ASN A 134 -15.58 -8.71 3.04
N ASN A 135 -16.80 -8.20 2.91
CA ASN A 135 -17.07 -7.03 2.07
C ASN A 135 -16.36 -5.77 2.57
N GLU A 136 -16.35 -5.51 3.88
CA GLU A 136 -15.64 -4.37 4.48
C GLU A 136 -14.13 -4.46 4.22
N ILE A 137 -13.57 -5.66 4.40
CA ILE A 137 -12.15 -5.93 4.16
C ILE A 137 -11.77 -5.72 2.69
N ILE A 138 -12.63 -6.16 1.77
CA ILE A 138 -12.39 -6.01 0.32
C ILE A 138 -12.44 -4.54 -0.06
N LEU A 139 -13.47 -3.82 0.39
CA LEU A 139 -13.59 -2.38 0.13
C LEU A 139 -12.45 -1.58 0.74
N HIS A 140 -11.82 -2.07 1.82
CA HIS A 140 -10.63 -1.45 2.37
C HIS A 140 -9.41 -1.54 1.42
N HIS A 141 -9.22 -2.63 0.68
CA HIS A 141 -8.02 -2.83 -0.15
C HIS A 141 -8.23 -2.62 -1.65
N PHE A 142 -9.48 -2.66 -2.12
CA PHE A 142 -9.87 -2.57 -3.52
C PHE A 142 -10.90 -1.46 -3.73
N LEU A 143 -10.90 -0.86 -4.92
CA LEU A 143 -11.80 0.24 -5.28
C LEU A 143 -13.09 -0.27 -5.93
N ASN A 144 -13.04 -1.42 -6.60
CA ASN A 144 -14.18 -2.02 -7.26
C ASN A 144 -14.41 -3.49 -6.86
N ILE A 145 -15.65 -3.94 -7.01
CA ILE A 145 -16.05 -5.33 -6.81
C ILE A 145 -15.48 -6.25 -7.89
N ASP A 146 -15.16 -5.73 -9.08
CA ASP A 146 -14.60 -6.55 -10.16
C ASP A 146 -13.17 -7.02 -9.89
N SER A 147 -12.42 -6.31 -9.02
CA SER A 147 -11.12 -6.76 -8.49
C SER A 147 -11.21 -8.02 -7.64
N ILE A 148 -12.42 -8.50 -7.30
CA ILE A 148 -12.63 -9.79 -6.62
C ILE A 148 -12.01 -10.96 -7.39
N GLN A 149 -11.75 -10.84 -8.69
CA GLN A 149 -11.07 -11.91 -9.45
C GLN A 149 -9.65 -12.22 -8.94
N LEU A 150 -8.98 -11.26 -8.29
CA LEU A 150 -7.67 -11.46 -7.64
C LEU A 150 -7.78 -12.18 -6.29
N ILE A 151 -8.99 -12.26 -5.75
CA ILE A 151 -9.28 -12.87 -4.46
C ILE A 151 -9.41 -14.37 -4.63
N LYS A 152 -8.54 -15.11 -3.94
CA LYS A 152 -8.50 -16.56 -3.95
C LYS A 152 -8.83 -17.11 -2.57
N MET A 153 -9.46 -18.27 -2.58
CA MET A 153 -9.68 -19.05 -1.37
C MET A 153 -8.62 -20.12 -1.18
N LEU A 154 -8.22 -20.31 0.07
CA LEU A 154 -7.26 -21.34 0.47
C LEU A 154 -7.69 -22.79 0.21
N LYS A 155 -8.99 -23.05 0.01
CA LYS A 155 -9.54 -24.40 -0.25
C LYS A 155 -8.80 -25.13 -1.38
N ASN A 156 -8.25 -24.39 -2.36
CA ASN A 156 -7.53 -24.95 -3.51
C ASN A 156 -6.00 -25.07 -3.33
N ILE A 157 -5.40 -24.41 -2.33
CA ILE A 157 -3.94 -24.37 -2.13
C ILE A 157 -3.47 -25.47 -1.18
N ILE A 158 -4.23 -25.73 -0.11
CA ILE A 158 -3.90 -26.76 0.89
C ILE A 158 -4.14 -28.18 0.33
N MET A 159 -5.04 -28.33 -0.65
CA MET A 159 -5.35 -29.62 -1.29
C MET A 159 -4.45 -29.97 -2.49
N ARG A 160 -3.59 -29.06 -2.95
CA ARG A 160 -2.55 -29.38 -3.94
C ARG A 160 -1.31 -29.91 -3.22
N LYS A 161 -1.41 -31.16 -2.77
CA LYS A 161 -0.27 -32.07 -2.60
C LYS A 161 -0.31 -33.09 -3.72
#